data_AF-A0A1A8XE79-F1
#
_entry.id   AF-A0A1A8XE79-F1
#
_cell.length_a   1.000
_cell.length_b   1.000
_cell.length_c   1.000
_cell.angle_alpha   90.00
_cell.angle_beta   90.00
_cell.angle_gamma   90.00
#
_symmetry.space_group_name_H-M   'P 1'
#
loop_
_entity.id
_entity.type
_entity.pdbx_description
1 polymer ?
#
loop_
_entity_poly.entity_id
_entity_poly.type
_entity_poly.pdbx_seq_one_letter_code
_entity_poly.pdbx_strand_id
1 'polypeptide(L)'
;MSSCFTKYPLEELYKEFNEDVSETYNSYCSTARNVDYSYNGIHKICKKLVRNLEKISNNAVRNKSGIDLCSYLNYWVSNEAFQIVPSDKYWKYSTIISTLIQPWNDQNHYLINPITKCDYPANSRFSNTQNIGKLNELNNYIHNIKYIKNKIKSADPNVKKCYCEYISTYNDLYNDLISICDSDRYRNCYKLFANSEIYDPKILYSEEKCSESQLSDLELQQDADQESSRSSEDTVDSKRTGFNSFHIFPICASIIGIFIVSFILYK
;
A
#
# COMPACT_ATOMS: atom_id res chain seq x y z
N MET A 1 10.47 20.23 2.09
CA MET A 1 11.31 19.02 2.15
C MET A 1 11.05 18.19 0.91
N SER A 2 12.11 17.66 0.28
CA SER A 2 11.99 16.73 -0.84
C SER A 2 11.22 15.50 -0.35
N SER A 3 10.22 15.03 -1.10
CA SER A 3 9.64 13.72 -0.84
C SER A 3 10.73 12.69 -1.08
N CYS A 4 11.25 12.09 -0.02
CA CYS A 4 12.15 10.94 -0.06
C CYS A 4 11.55 9.74 -0.81
N PHE A 5 10.25 9.76 -1.07
CA PHE A 5 9.47 8.64 -1.56
C PHE A 5 9.06 8.87 -3.01
N THR A 6 9.83 8.30 -3.94
CA THR A 6 9.42 8.20 -5.36
C THR A 6 9.31 6.75 -5.83
N LYS A 7 9.89 5.78 -5.09
CA LYS A 7 9.93 4.36 -5.46
C LYS A 7 10.08 3.44 -4.25
N TYR A 8 9.03 3.23 -3.46
CA TYR A 8 8.91 1.93 -2.80
C TYR A 8 8.43 0.90 -3.82
N PRO A 9 8.89 -0.36 -3.77
CA PRO A 9 8.33 -1.40 -4.62
C PRO A 9 6.84 -1.59 -4.41
N LEU A 10 6.30 -1.24 -3.24
CA LEU A 10 4.86 -1.26 -3.03
C LEU A 10 4.14 -0.25 -3.91
N GLU A 11 4.69 0.95 -4.12
CA GLU A 11 4.08 1.92 -5.05
C GLU A 11 4.11 1.43 -6.49
N GLU A 12 5.25 0.86 -6.91
CA GLU A 12 5.38 0.28 -8.25
C GLU A 12 4.48 -0.94 -8.42
N LEU A 13 4.35 -1.78 -7.39
CA LEU A 13 3.48 -2.94 -7.37
C LEU A 13 1.99 -2.53 -7.32
N TYR A 14 1.66 -1.46 -6.59
CA TYR A 14 0.31 -0.89 -6.56
C TYR A 14 -0.07 -0.32 -7.92
N LYS A 15 0.85 0.40 -8.57
CA LYS A 15 0.70 0.91 -9.94
C LYS A 15 0.53 -0.26 -10.91
N GLU A 16 1.36 -1.28 -10.82
CA GLU A 16 1.25 -2.49 -11.63
C GLU A 16 -0.12 -3.15 -11.44
N PHE A 17 -0.55 -3.34 -10.18
CA PHE A 17 -1.85 -3.93 -9.86
C PHE A 17 -3.03 -3.10 -10.36
N ASN A 18 -2.81 -1.80 -10.57
CA ASN A 18 -3.78 -0.87 -11.11
C ASN A 18 -3.72 -0.63 -12.63
N GLU A 19 -2.77 -1.24 -13.35
CA GLU A 19 -2.71 -1.18 -14.81
C GLU A 19 -4.07 -1.53 -15.46
N ASP A 20 -4.33 -0.93 -16.61
CA ASP A 20 -5.57 -1.20 -17.35
C ASP A 20 -5.67 -2.66 -17.78
N VAL A 21 -6.90 -3.13 -17.95
CA VAL A 21 -7.21 -4.54 -18.09
C VAL A 21 -8.11 -4.78 -19.31
N SER A 22 -7.71 -5.77 -20.10
CA SER A 22 -8.40 -6.20 -21.32
C SER A 22 -9.85 -6.65 -21.04
N GLU A 23 -10.69 -6.57 -22.07
CA GLU A 23 -12.06 -7.11 -22.07
C GLU A 23 -12.10 -8.63 -21.92
N THR A 24 -10.99 -9.33 -22.14
CA THR A 24 -10.88 -10.79 -21.94
C THR A 24 -11.26 -11.24 -20.54
N TYR A 25 -11.10 -10.36 -19.53
CA TYR A 25 -11.42 -10.67 -18.13
C TYR A 25 -12.90 -10.48 -17.76
N ASN A 26 -13.74 -10.00 -18.68
CA ASN A 26 -15.14 -9.71 -18.40
C ASN A 26 -15.96 -10.95 -18.00
N SER A 27 -15.69 -12.09 -18.63
CA SER A 27 -16.43 -13.34 -18.38
C SER A 27 -16.26 -13.85 -16.95
N TYR A 28 -15.05 -13.74 -16.41
CA TYR A 28 -14.72 -14.09 -15.03
C TYR A 28 -15.42 -13.19 -14.01
N CYS A 29 -15.83 -11.99 -14.41
CA CYS A 29 -16.37 -10.97 -13.52
C CYS A 29 -17.87 -10.70 -13.71
N SER A 30 -18.62 -11.68 -14.21
CA SER A 30 -20.05 -11.54 -14.49
C SER A 30 -20.87 -11.15 -13.25
N THR A 31 -20.61 -11.74 -12.09
CA THR A 31 -21.28 -11.40 -10.82
C THR A 31 -21.00 -9.95 -10.41
N ALA A 32 -19.74 -9.51 -10.49
CA ALA A 32 -19.36 -8.12 -10.20
C ALA A 32 -20.00 -7.12 -11.18
N ARG A 33 -20.04 -7.46 -12.47
CA ARG A 33 -20.71 -6.66 -13.50
C ARG A 33 -22.18 -6.45 -13.20
N ASN A 34 -22.88 -7.49 -12.74
CA ASN A 34 -24.30 -7.43 -12.43
C ASN A 34 -24.61 -6.49 -11.26
N VAL A 35 -23.66 -6.20 -10.37
CA VAL A 35 -23.87 -5.33 -9.20
C VAL A 35 -23.12 -4.00 -9.31
N ASP A 36 -22.47 -3.72 -10.43
CA ASP A 36 -21.63 -2.52 -10.64
C ASP A 36 -22.44 -1.22 -10.52
N TYR A 37 -23.72 -1.23 -10.90
CA TYR A 37 -24.62 -0.09 -10.68
C TYR A 37 -24.83 0.25 -9.19
N SER A 38 -24.73 -0.75 -8.30
CA SER A 38 -24.89 -0.59 -6.84
C SER A 38 -23.56 -0.27 -6.13
N TYR A 39 -22.45 -0.65 -6.77
CA TYR A 39 -21.07 -0.56 -6.28
C TYR A 39 -20.16 -0.13 -7.42
N ASN A 40 -20.31 1.13 -7.85
CA ASN A 40 -19.62 1.67 -9.02
C ASN A 40 -18.11 1.40 -8.97
N GLY A 41 -17.60 0.65 -9.95
CA GLY A 41 -16.20 0.29 -10.06
C GLY A 41 -15.85 -1.12 -9.60
N ILE A 42 -16.77 -1.86 -8.95
CA ILE A 42 -16.52 -3.25 -8.52
C ILE A 42 -16.20 -4.16 -9.71
N HIS A 43 -16.80 -3.93 -10.88
CA HIS A 43 -16.49 -4.70 -12.08
C HIS A 43 -15.04 -4.47 -12.54
N LYS A 44 -14.56 -3.22 -12.47
CA LYS A 44 -13.16 -2.87 -12.79
C LYS A 44 -12.19 -3.49 -11.79
N ILE A 45 -12.53 -3.46 -10.49
CA ILE A 45 -11.73 -4.11 -9.43
C ILE A 45 -11.63 -5.61 -9.68
N CYS A 46 -12.74 -6.27 -10.00
CA CYS A 46 -12.76 -7.70 -10.29
C CYS A 46 -11.84 -8.05 -11.47
N LYS A 47 -11.91 -7.32 -12.59
CA LYS A 47 -11.07 -7.59 -13.76
C LYS A 47 -9.58 -7.49 -13.40
N LYS A 48 -9.20 -6.45 -12.66
CA LYS A 48 -7.83 -6.26 -12.17
C LYS A 48 -7.40 -7.38 -11.21
N LEU A 49 -8.28 -7.81 -10.31
CA LEU A 49 -8.04 -8.93 -9.39
C LEU A 49 -7.71 -10.22 -10.15
N VAL A 50 -8.55 -10.63 -11.09
CA VAL A 50 -8.35 -11.87 -11.87
C VAL A 50 -7.03 -11.82 -12.65
N ARG A 51 -6.74 -10.69 -13.29
CA ARG A 51 -5.46 -10.45 -13.98
C ARG A 51 -4.27 -10.49 -13.03
N ASN A 52 -4.39 -9.94 -11.82
CA ASN A 52 -3.32 -9.98 -10.82
C ASN A 52 -3.03 -11.40 -10.34
N LEU A 53 -4.07 -12.20 -10.08
CA LEU A 53 -3.93 -13.61 -9.73
C LEU A 53 -3.20 -14.39 -10.83
N GLU A 54 -3.55 -14.14 -12.09
CA GLU A 54 -2.85 -14.74 -13.23
C GLU A 54 -1.39 -14.29 -13.31
N LYS A 55 -1.10 -12.98 -13.18
CA LYS A 55 0.28 -12.46 -13.16
C LYS A 55 1.13 -13.07 -12.05
N ILE A 56 0.57 -13.18 -10.84
CA ILE A 56 1.27 -13.80 -9.70
C ILE A 56 1.54 -15.26 -10.01
N SER A 57 0.54 -15.99 -10.53
CA SER A 57 0.68 -17.41 -10.84
C SER A 57 1.73 -17.69 -11.91
N ASN A 58 1.76 -16.87 -12.95
CA ASN A 58 2.73 -16.94 -14.03
C ASN A 58 4.09 -16.32 -13.67
N ASN A 59 4.29 -15.90 -12.41
CA ASN A 59 5.51 -15.26 -11.92
C ASN A 59 5.90 -14.01 -12.75
N ALA A 60 4.91 -13.32 -13.33
CA ALA A 60 5.09 -12.20 -14.26
C ALA A 60 5.09 -10.82 -13.59
N VAL A 61 4.87 -10.76 -12.26
CA VAL A 61 4.91 -9.53 -11.47
C VAL A 61 6.32 -8.96 -11.41
N ARG A 62 6.44 -7.64 -11.64
CA ARG A 62 7.71 -6.90 -11.60
C ARG A 62 8.04 -6.51 -10.16
N ASN A 63 9.33 -6.30 -9.87
CA ASN A 63 9.82 -5.74 -8.61
C ASN A 63 9.34 -6.47 -7.32
N LYS A 64 9.04 -7.78 -7.42
CA LYS A 64 8.53 -8.64 -6.33
C LYS A 64 9.55 -9.06 -5.26
N SER A 65 10.80 -8.63 -5.35
CA SER A 65 11.88 -9.11 -4.48
C SER A 65 11.61 -8.76 -3.01
N GLY A 66 11.53 -9.79 -2.15
CA GLY A 66 11.28 -9.63 -0.72
C GLY A 66 9.83 -9.28 -0.35
N ILE A 67 8.88 -9.45 -1.28
CA ILE A 67 7.47 -9.14 -1.07
C ILE A 67 6.65 -10.43 -1.16
N ASP A 68 5.81 -10.67 -0.15
CA ASP A 68 4.73 -11.65 -0.23
C ASP A 68 3.61 -11.07 -1.12
N LEU A 69 3.57 -11.51 -2.37
CA LEU A 69 2.62 -11.03 -3.38
C LEU A 69 1.16 -11.35 -3.04
N CYS A 70 0.89 -12.46 -2.36
CA CYS A 70 -0.48 -12.84 -2.02
C CYS A 70 -0.99 -11.99 -0.85
N SER A 71 -0.15 -11.80 0.18
CA SER A 71 -0.44 -10.87 1.27
C SER A 71 -0.64 -9.44 0.74
N TYR A 72 0.20 -9.01 -0.21
CA TYR A 72 0.05 -7.69 -0.83
C TYR A 72 -1.19 -7.57 -1.73
N LEU A 73 -1.58 -8.62 -2.45
CA LEU A 73 -2.83 -8.65 -3.21
C LEU A 73 -4.04 -8.50 -2.28
N ASN A 74 -4.02 -9.16 -1.12
CA ASN A 74 -5.06 -9.00 -0.11
C ASN A 74 -5.18 -7.56 0.38
N TYR A 75 -4.04 -6.91 0.65
CA TYR A 75 -4.00 -5.48 0.95
C TYR A 75 -4.63 -4.65 -0.19
N TRP A 76 -4.19 -4.87 -1.43
CA TRP A 76 -4.65 -4.10 -2.59
C TRP A 76 -6.17 -4.24 -2.78
N VAL A 77 -6.73 -5.45 -2.73
CA VAL A 77 -8.18 -5.66 -2.85
C VAL A 77 -8.94 -4.95 -1.73
N SER A 78 -8.45 -5.06 -0.49
CA SER A 78 -9.04 -4.39 0.67
C SER A 78 -9.06 -2.86 0.49
N ASN A 79 -7.98 -2.29 -0.04
CA ASN A 79 -7.88 -0.86 -0.29
C ASN A 79 -8.80 -0.38 -1.44
N GLU A 80 -8.81 -1.08 -2.57
CA GLU A 80 -9.67 -0.74 -3.71
C GLU A 80 -11.16 -0.89 -3.36
N ALA A 81 -11.52 -1.94 -2.62
CA ALA A 81 -12.88 -2.12 -2.12
C ALA A 81 -13.28 -1.00 -1.15
N PHE A 82 -12.37 -0.58 -0.27
CA PHE A 82 -12.61 0.52 0.67
C PHE A 82 -12.86 1.85 -0.06
N GLN A 83 -12.13 2.14 -1.14
CA GLN A 83 -12.27 3.40 -1.89
C GLN A 83 -13.63 3.58 -2.57
N ILE A 84 -14.31 2.49 -2.94
CA ILE A 84 -15.64 2.55 -3.57
C ILE A 84 -16.80 2.43 -2.56
N VAL A 85 -16.48 2.28 -1.27
CA VAL A 85 -17.48 2.22 -0.19
C VAL A 85 -17.76 3.65 0.31
N PRO A 86 -19.01 4.13 0.24
CA PRO A 86 -19.39 5.37 0.89
C PRO A 86 -19.11 5.30 2.40
N SER A 87 -18.62 6.40 2.98
CA SER A 87 -18.18 6.46 4.38
C SER A 87 -19.27 6.03 5.38
N ASP A 88 -20.54 6.21 5.02
CA ASP A 88 -21.73 5.89 5.82
C ASP A 88 -22.27 4.46 5.61
N LYS A 89 -21.69 3.66 4.70
CA LYS A 89 -22.26 2.37 4.27
C LYS A 89 -21.31 1.18 4.40
N TYR A 90 -20.81 0.93 5.60
CA TYR A 90 -19.84 -0.15 5.87
C TYR A 90 -20.28 -1.55 5.44
N TRP A 91 -21.57 -1.88 5.52
CA TRP A 91 -22.11 -3.18 5.09
C TRP A 91 -21.82 -3.45 3.61
N LYS A 92 -21.69 -2.39 2.79
CA LYS A 92 -21.31 -2.51 1.37
C LYS A 92 -19.91 -3.09 1.20
N TYR A 93 -18.97 -2.80 2.11
CA TYR A 93 -17.63 -3.36 2.05
C TYR A 93 -17.67 -4.89 2.08
N SER A 94 -18.40 -5.45 3.04
CA SER A 94 -18.57 -6.91 3.13
C SER A 94 -19.21 -7.49 1.88
N THR A 95 -20.23 -6.82 1.32
CA THR A 95 -20.86 -7.27 0.07
C THR A 95 -19.91 -7.20 -1.13
N ILE A 96 -19.11 -6.14 -1.26
CA ILE A 96 -18.09 -6.00 -2.30
C ILE A 96 -17.08 -7.13 -2.19
N ILE A 97 -16.50 -7.34 -1.00
CA ILE A 97 -15.54 -8.40 -0.76
C ILE A 97 -16.16 -9.78 -1.06
N SER A 98 -17.36 -10.06 -0.58
CA SER A 98 -18.06 -11.32 -0.89
C SER A 98 -18.26 -11.54 -2.39
N THR A 99 -18.55 -10.48 -3.14
CA THR A 99 -18.70 -10.53 -4.60
C THR A 99 -17.38 -10.83 -5.30
N LEU A 100 -16.26 -10.37 -4.75
CA LEU A 100 -14.91 -10.60 -5.29
C LEU A 100 -14.35 -11.99 -4.92
N ILE A 101 -14.86 -12.65 -3.87
CA ILE A 101 -14.39 -13.99 -3.46
C ILE A 101 -14.62 -15.05 -4.54
N GLN A 102 -15.78 -15.04 -5.19
CA GLN A 102 -16.09 -16.03 -6.23
C GLN A 102 -15.08 -15.99 -7.40
N PRO A 103 -14.89 -14.86 -8.12
CA PRO A 103 -13.93 -14.80 -9.22
C PRO A 103 -12.49 -15.08 -8.76
N TRP A 104 -12.15 -14.75 -7.50
CA TRP A 104 -10.87 -15.09 -6.91
C TRP A 104 -10.68 -16.61 -6.82
N ASN A 105 -11.63 -17.30 -6.20
CA ASN A 105 -11.58 -18.75 -6.01
C ASN A 105 -11.65 -19.50 -7.36
N ASP A 106 -12.50 -19.04 -8.27
CA ASP A 106 -12.61 -19.60 -9.62
C ASP A 106 -11.28 -19.49 -10.34
N GLN A 107 -10.64 -18.31 -10.31
CA GLN A 107 -9.32 -18.13 -10.91
C GLN A 107 -8.29 -19.08 -10.26
N ASN A 108 -8.21 -19.13 -8.93
CA ASN A 108 -7.33 -20.06 -8.22
C ASN A 108 -7.57 -21.53 -8.55
N HIS A 109 -8.81 -21.93 -8.83
CA HIS A 109 -9.14 -23.29 -9.23
C HIS A 109 -8.49 -23.67 -10.56
N TYR A 110 -8.51 -22.74 -11.54
CA TYR A 110 -7.92 -22.96 -12.87
C TYR A 110 -6.38 -22.88 -12.91
N LEU A 111 -5.74 -22.35 -11.86
CA LEU A 111 -4.28 -22.31 -11.79
C LEU A 111 -3.71 -23.71 -11.55
N ILE A 112 -2.81 -24.13 -12.45
CA ILE A 112 -2.23 -25.48 -12.47
C ILE A 112 -1.26 -25.70 -11.29
N ASN A 113 -0.53 -24.66 -10.87
CA ASN A 113 0.47 -24.78 -9.81
C ASN A 113 -0.09 -24.30 -8.44
N PRO A 114 -0.34 -25.21 -7.47
CA PRO A 114 -0.89 -24.87 -6.17
C PRO A 114 0.01 -23.95 -5.33
N ILE A 115 1.34 -23.97 -5.54
CA ILE A 115 2.29 -23.11 -4.81
C ILE A 115 2.12 -21.63 -5.19
N THR A 116 1.53 -21.37 -6.35
CA THR A 116 1.37 -20.01 -6.88
C THR A 116 -0.03 -19.44 -6.65
N LYS A 117 -0.89 -20.18 -5.95
CA LYS A 117 -2.25 -19.74 -5.61
C LYS A 117 -2.19 -18.74 -4.47
N CYS A 118 -2.92 -17.64 -4.61
CA CYS A 118 -3.12 -16.71 -3.52
C CYS A 118 -4.50 -16.97 -2.93
N ASP A 119 -4.60 -17.67 -1.81
CA ASP A 119 -5.91 -17.90 -1.21
C ASP A 119 -6.49 -16.63 -0.59
N TYR A 120 -7.80 -16.42 -0.78
CA TYR A 120 -8.50 -15.35 -0.08
C TYR A 120 -8.46 -15.62 1.43
N PRO A 121 -8.02 -14.67 2.26
CA PRO A 121 -7.95 -14.83 3.70
C PRO A 121 -9.36 -14.83 4.31
N ALA A 122 -9.99 -16.00 4.37
CA ALA A 122 -11.32 -16.19 4.93
C ALA A 122 -11.45 -15.60 6.36
N ASN A 123 -12.66 -15.18 6.74
CA ASN A 123 -13.03 -14.70 8.08
C ASN A 123 -12.58 -13.28 8.49
N SER A 124 -12.13 -12.45 7.55
CA SER A 124 -11.93 -11.04 7.85
C SER A 124 -13.28 -10.32 8.01
N ARG A 125 -13.60 -9.92 9.25
CA ARG A 125 -14.84 -9.22 9.59
C ARG A 125 -14.48 -7.96 10.37
N PHE A 126 -14.88 -6.81 9.84
CA PHE A 126 -14.84 -5.54 10.54
C PHE A 126 -16.25 -5.04 10.78
N SER A 127 -16.48 -4.52 11.98
CA SER A 127 -17.77 -4.01 12.42
C SER A 127 -18.01 -2.54 11.98
N ASN A 128 -16.98 -1.86 11.48
CA ASN A 128 -17.01 -0.44 11.10
C ASN A 128 -15.98 -0.15 9.98
N THR A 129 -16.30 0.76 9.06
CA THR A 129 -15.43 1.31 8.01
C THR A 129 -14.17 1.98 8.54
N GLN A 130 -14.23 2.66 9.69
CA GLN A 130 -13.03 3.27 10.28
C GLN A 130 -11.95 2.23 10.57
N ASN A 131 -12.34 1.06 11.07
CA ASN A 131 -11.39 -0.03 11.36
C ASN A 131 -10.82 -0.65 10.08
N ILE A 132 -11.58 -0.64 8.98
CA ILE A 132 -11.09 -1.08 7.66
C ILE A 132 -10.01 -0.10 7.17
N GLY A 133 -10.25 1.20 7.27
CA GLY A 133 -9.26 2.22 6.91
C GLY A 133 -7.97 2.07 7.72
N LYS A 134 -8.09 1.95 9.06
CA LYS A 134 -6.94 1.72 9.95
C LYS A 134 -6.20 0.41 9.63
N LEU A 135 -6.93 -0.68 9.34
CA LEU A 135 -6.28 -1.93 8.94
C LEU A 135 -5.51 -1.77 7.64
N ASN A 136 -6.08 -1.10 6.63
CA ASN A 136 -5.42 -0.86 5.36
C ASN A 136 -4.14 -0.05 5.55
N GLU A 137 -4.18 1.00 6.37
CA GLU A 137 -3.01 1.81 6.70
C GLU A 137 -1.94 1.01 7.46
N LEU A 138 -2.36 0.22 8.46
CA LEU A 138 -1.46 -0.68 9.19
C LEU A 138 -0.80 -1.69 8.24
N ASN A 139 -1.58 -2.30 7.35
CA ASN A 139 -1.11 -3.28 6.38
C ASN A 139 -0.10 -2.67 5.39
N ASN A 140 -0.39 -1.48 4.88
CA ASN A 140 0.55 -0.70 4.05
C ASN A 140 1.87 -0.46 4.80
N TYR A 141 1.79 -0.01 6.05
CA TYR A 141 2.95 0.20 6.90
C TYR A 141 3.79 -1.08 7.05
N ILE A 142 3.17 -2.20 7.43
CA ILE A 142 3.85 -3.47 7.63
C ILE A 142 4.55 -3.95 6.37
N HIS A 143 3.89 -3.88 5.21
CA HIS A 143 4.53 -4.26 3.95
C HIS A 143 5.75 -3.38 3.64
N ASN A 144 5.66 -2.07 3.89
CA ASN A 144 6.79 -1.15 3.65
C ASN A 144 7.93 -1.46 4.62
N ILE A 145 7.65 -1.73 5.89
CA ILE A 145 8.66 -2.14 6.87
C ILE A 145 9.32 -3.46 6.46
N LYS A 146 8.56 -4.48 6.03
CA LYS A 146 9.13 -5.74 5.53
C LYS A 146 10.13 -5.49 4.40
N TYR A 147 9.81 -4.59 3.49
CA TYR A 147 10.73 -4.19 2.43
C TYR A 147 11.96 -3.44 2.98
N ILE A 148 11.75 -2.44 3.83
CA ILE A 148 12.82 -1.62 4.42
C ILE A 148 13.82 -2.47 5.19
N LYS A 149 13.36 -3.38 6.08
CA LYS A 149 14.24 -4.27 6.86
C LYS A 149 15.16 -5.12 5.98
N ASN A 150 14.70 -5.48 4.78
CA ASN A 150 15.49 -6.26 3.83
C ASN A 150 16.55 -5.42 3.08
N LYS A 151 16.46 -4.09 3.10
CA LYS A 151 17.28 -3.19 2.27
C LYS A 151 18.12 -2.18 3.06
N ILE A 152 17.67 -1.80 4.25
CA ILE A 152 18.25 -0.70 5.04
C ILE A 152 19.72 -0.93 5.41
N LYS A 153 20.12 -2.18 5.63
CA LYS A 153 21.51 -2.54 5.98
C LYS A 153 22.51 -2.31 4.84
N SER A 154 22.04 -2.35 3.59
CA SER A 154 22.86 -2.15 2.39
C SER A 154 22.53 -0.84 1.67
N ALA A 155 21.70 0.01 2.27
CA ALA A 155 21.32 1.29 1.70
C ALA A 155 22.44 2.31 1.90
N ASP A 156 22.62 3.19 0.91
CA ASP A 156 23.42 4.40 1.10
C ASP A 156 22.77 5.32 2.16
N PRO A 157 23.52 6.26 2.76
CA PRO A 157 23.04 7.12 3.84
C PRO A 157 21.81 7.95 3.48
N ASN A 158 21.71 8.45 2.25
CA ASN A 158 20.55 9.23 1.82
C ASN A 158 19.29 8.36 1.76
N VAL A 159 19.39 7.15 1.19
CA VAL A 159 18.28 6.19 1.18
C VAL A 159 17.95 5.71 2.59
N LYS A 160 18.96 5.47 3.43
CA LYS A 160 18.76 5.08 4.83
C LYS A 160 18.02 6.17 5.60
N LYS A 161 18.39 7.44 5.42
CA LYS A 161 17.69 8.59 6.00
C LYS A 161 16.22 8.62 5.60
N CYS A 162 15.93 8.39 4.32
CA CYS A 162 14.55 8.28 3.84
C CYS A 162 13.77 7.14 4.51
N TYR A 163 14.39 5.97 4.72
CA TYR A 163 13.75 4.88 5.46
C TYR A 163 13.49 5.22 6.93
N CYS A 164 14.44 5.90 7.57
CA CYS A 164 14.31 6.36 8.94
C CYS A 164 13.19 7.41 9.10
N GLU A 165 13.10 8.35 8.15
CA GLU A 165 12.00 9.32 8.09
C GLU A 165 10.66 8.58 7.96
N TYR A 166 10.54 7.60 7.06
CA TYR A 166 9.33 6.78 6.91
C TYR A 166 8.92 6.12 8.23
N ILE A 167 9.85 5.41 8.87
CA ILE A 167 9.59 4.73 10.15
C ILE A 167 9.07 5.72 11.19
N SER A 168 9.70 6.90 11.28
CA SER A 168 9.33 7.92 12.27
C SER A 168 7.92 8.48 12.08
N THR A 169 7.39 8.52 10.86
CA THR A 169 6.02 9.01 10.60
C THR A 169 4.95 8.20 11.33
N TYR A 170 5.24 6.93 11.67
CA TYR A 170 4.31 6.06 12.38
C TYR A 170 4.50 6.03 13.90
N ASN A 171 5.48 6.75 14.46
CA ASN A 171 5.78 6.75 15.90
C ASN A 171 4.56 7.05 16.78
N ASP A 172 3.70 7.96 16.32
CA ASP A 172 2.49 8.36 17.05
C ASP A 172 1.22 7.67 16.52
N LEU A 173 1.23 7.23 15.26
CA LEU A 173 0.08 6.59 14.60
C LEU A 173 -0.05 5.10 14.95
N TYR A 174 1.07 4.41 15.17
CA TYR A 174 1.10 2.95 15.27
C TYR A 174 0.20 2.42 16.39
N ASN A 175 0.18 3.09 17.56
CA ASN A 175 -0.66 2.66 18.69
C ASN A 175 -2.17 2.77 18.37
N ASP A 176 -2.59 3.78 17.62
CA ASP A 176 -3.99 3.95 17.20
C ASP A 176 -4.39 2.97 16.08
N LEU A 177 -3.42 2.59 15.25
CA LEU A 177 -3.61 1.57 14.22
C LEU A 177 -3.66 0.16 14.82
N ILE A 178 -2.73 -0.19 15.71
CA ILE A 178 -2.64 -1.53 16.30
C ILE A 178 -3.77 -1.81 17.29
N SER A 179 -4.37 -0.78 17.91
CA SER A 179 -5.47 -0.96 18.87
C SER A 179 -6.70 -1.65 18.24
N ILE A 180 -6.84 -1.61 16.91
CA ILE A 180 -7.91 -2.35 16.23
C ILE A 180 -7.74 -3.86 16.35
N CYS A 181 -6.49 -4.35 16.51
CA CYS A 181 -6.16 -5.75 16.67
C CYS A 181 -6.67 -6.29 18.01
N ASP A 182 -6.60 -5.51 19.08
CA ASP A 182 -7.20 -5.90 20.35
C ASP A 182 -8.73 -5.96 20.22
N SER A 183 -9.32 -4.97 19.54
CA SER A 183 -10.77 -4.87 19.34
C SER A 183 -11.35 -6.02 18.50
N ASP A 184 -10.55 -6.57 17.57
CA ASP A 184 -10.95 -7.68 16.70
C ASP A 184 -10.50 -9.06 17.20
N ARG A 185 -9.94 -9.11 18.42
CA ARG A 185 -9.31 -10.31 19.03
C ARG A 185 -8.27 -10.93 18.09
N TYR A 186 -7.49 -10.07 17.44
CA TYR A 186 -6.41 -10.34 16.50
C TYR A 186 -6.81 -11.12 15.24
N ARG A 187 -8.10 -11.30 14.96
CA ARG A 187 -8.56 -12.13 13.83
C ARG A 187 -8.04 -11.66 12.49
N ASN A 188 -7.97 -10.35 12.27
CA ASN A 188 -7.41 -9.81 11.04
C ASN A 188 -5.90 -9.60 11.16
N CYS A 189 -5.42 -9.13 12.31
CA CYS A 189 -4.00 -8.79 12.47
C CYS A 189 -3.06 -10.00 12.45
N TYR A 190 -3.49 -11.18 12.90
CA TYR A 190 -2.70 -12.41 12.77
C TYR A 190 -2.36 -12.78 11.32
N LYS A 191 -3.12 -12.25 10.36
CA LYS A 191 -2.86 -12.45 8.92
C LYS A 191 -1.82 -11.48 8.37
N LEU A 192 -1.53 -10.40 9.09
CA LEU A 192 -0.56 -9.39 8.69
C LEU A 192 0.83 -9.71 9.27
N PHE A 193 0.88 -10.14 10.52
CA PHE A 193 2.10 -10.50 11.25
C PHE A 193 1.82 -11.47 12.40
N ALA A 194 2.85 -12.23 12.77
CA ALA A 194 2.82 -13.11 13.94
C ALA A 194 3.20 -12.40 15.25
N ASN A 195 4.08 -11.39 15.17
CA ASN A 195 4.51 -10.56 16.30
C ASN A 195 4.40 -9.08 15.89
N SER A 196 3.63 -8.28 16.63
CA SER A 196 3.49 -6.84 16.39
C SER A 196 4.73 -6.05 16.80
N GLU A 197 5.42 -6.45 17.87
CA GLU A 197 6.54 -5.70 18.45
C GLU A 197 7.67 -5.48 17.45
N ILE A 198 7.94 -6.45 16.57
CA ILE A 198 8.98 -6.32 15.53
C ILE A 198 8.63 -5.28 14.44
N TYR A 199 7.41 -4.75 14.46
CA TYR A 199 6.92 -3.69 13.60
C TYR A 199 6.68 -2.38 14.36
N ASP A 200 6.90 -2.34 15.67
CA ASP A 200 6.80 -1.09 16.43
C ASP A 200 7.82 -0.08 15.87
N PRO A 201 7.38 1.11 15.45
CA PRO A 201 8.25 2.08 14.79
C PRO A 201 9.35 2.59 15.72
N LYS A 202 9.13 2.69 17.04
CA LYS A 202 10.15 3.15 18.00
C LYS A 202 11.22 2.09 18.18
N ILE A 203 10.83 0.81 18.24
CA ILE A 203 11.77 -0.30 18.29
C ILE A 203 12.61 -0.32 17.01
N LEU A 204 11.96 -0.30 15.83
CA LEU A 204 12.64 -0.30 14.54
C LEU A 204 13.59 0.89 14.36
N TYR A 205 13.16 2.09 14.76
CA TYR A 205 13.98 3.30 14.65
C TYR A 205 15.29 3.17 15.44
N SER A 206 15.21 2.58 16.63
CA SER A 206 16.39 2.31 17.47
C SER A 206 17.26 1.20 16.88
N GLU A 207 16.66 0.06 16.49
CA GLU A 207 17.38 -1.10 15.94
C GLU A 207 18.15 -0.76 14.66
N GLU A 208 17.55 0.06 13.78
CA GLU A 208 18.13 0.45 12.50
C GLU A 208 19.07 1.66 12.60
N LYS A 209 19.32 2.16 13.82
CA LYS A 209 20.22 3.29 14.12
C LYS A 209 19.86 4.54 13.33
N CYS A 210 18.60 4.96 13.45
CA CYS A 210 18.05 6.09 12.71
C CYS A 210 18.29 7.47 13.34
N SER A 211 19.01 7.56 14.46
CA SER A 211 19.28 8.87 15.10
C SER A 211 20.19 9.75 14.23
N GLU A 212 19.99 11.08 14.26
CA GLU A 212 20.72 12.03 13.41
C GLU A 212 22.23 11.95 13.59
N SER A 213 22.71 11.75 14.83
CA SER A 213 24.14 11.57 15.10
C SER A 213 24.69 10.32 14.42
N GLN A 214 23.94 9.22 14.44
CA GLN A 214 24.36 7.96 13.81
C GLN A 214 24.25 7.98 12.28
N LEU A 215 23.35 8.79 11.71
CA LEU A 215 23.26 9.01 10.27
C LEU A 215 24.41 9.89 9.77
N SER A 216 24.76 10.94 10.53
CA SER A 216 25.88 11.83 10.21
C SER A 216 27.23 11.08 10.24
N ASP A 217 27.42 10.17 11.21
CA ASP A 217 28.62 9.34 11.29
C ASP A 217 28.78 8.42 10.06
N LEU A 218 27.67 7.94 9.47
CA LEU A 218 27.68 7.10 8.27
C LEU A 218 27.98 7.88 6.99
N GLU A 219 27.49 9.13 6.91
CA GLU A 219 27.81 10.05 5.80
C GLU A 219 29.31 10.38 5.80
N LEU A 220 29.88 10.72 6.97
CA LEU A 220 31.31 11.01 7.12
C LEU A 220 32.22 9.82 6.78
N GLN A 221 31.80 8.60 7.12
CA GLN A 221 32.56 7.39 6.78
C GLN A 221 32.54 7.11 5.27
N GLN A 222 31.40 7.32 4.60
CA GLN A 222 31.33 7.15 3.14
C GLN A 222 32.09 8.21 2.37
N ASP A 223 32.08 9.46 2.83
CA ASP A 223 32.84 10.54 2.19
C ASP A 223 34.35 10.26 2.30
N ALA A 224 34.83 9.75 3.44
CA ALA A 224 36.23 9.34 3.60
C ALA A 224 36.62 8.18 2.65
N ASP A 225 35.74 7.19 2.47
CA ASP A 225 35.96 6.07 1.57
C ASP A 225 35.85 6.47 0.08
N GLN A 226 34.99 7.44 -0.25
CA GLN A 226 34.88 8.00 -1.60
C GLN A 226 36.01 8.98 -1.95
N GLU A 227 36.48 9.83 -1.03
CA GLU A 227 37.64 10.70 -1.25
C GLU A 227 38.91 9.90 -1.51
N SER A 228 39.08 8.76 -0.83
CA SER A 228 40.14 7.79 -1.14
C SER A 228 40.05 7.23 -2.57
N SER A 229 38.87 7.28 -3.19
CA SER A 229 38.56 6.64 -4.47
C SER A 229 38.44 7.62 -5.65
N ARG A 230 38.41 8.94 -5.39
CA ARG A 230 37.93 9.93 -6.37
C ARG A 230 38.82 11.17 -6.46
N SER A 231 40.13 10.97 -6.56
CA SER A 231 40.99 11.95 -7.24
C SER A 231 40.80 11.83 -8.76
N SER A 232 39.72 12.41 -9.31
CA SER A 232 39.66 12.97 -10.69
C SER A 232 38.24 13.41 -11.08
N GLU A 233 38.17 14.69 -11.45
CA GLU A 233 37.20 15.40 -12.30
C GLU A 233 35.83 15.86 -11.80
N ASP A 234 35.50 17.06 -12.30
CA ASP A 234 34.73 18.16 -11.75
C ASP A 234 33.37 18.36 -12.45
N THR A 235 32.42 19.01 -11.73
CA THR A 235 31.37 19.97 -12.20
C THR A 235 30.18 19.44 -13.06
N VAL A 236 28.92 19.93 -13.04
CA VAL A 236 28.23 21.15 -12.50
C VAL A 236 26.67 21.03 -12.59
N ASP A 237 26.00 21.79 -11.72
CA ASP A 237 24.62 22.37 -11.64
C ASP A 237 23.28 21.66 -11.97
N SER A 238 22.48 21.58 -10.90
CA SER A 238 21.08 22.03 -10.68
C SER A 238 20.27 22.74 -11.80
N LYS A 239 19.03 22.25 -12.00
CA LYS A 239 17.83 23.11 -11.87
C LYS A 239 16.56 22.34 -11.51
N ARG A 240 15.82 22.90 -10.55
CA ARG A 240 14.63 22.38 -9.86
C ARG A 240 13.36 23.05 -10.39
N THR A 241 12.29 22.28 -10.60
CA THR A 241 10.91 22.79 -10.71
C THR A 241 9.91 21.83 -10.08
N GLY A 242 9.10 22.35 -9.13
CA GLY A 242 7.71 21.95 -8.89
C GLY A 242 7.43 20.76 -7.97
N PHE A 243 6.66 21.00 -6.91
CA PHE A 243 6.25 20.09 -5.81
C PHE A 243 5.19 19.03 -6.18
N ASN A 244 5.14 17.91 -5.45
CA ASN A 244 4.04 17.56 -4.49
C ASN A 244 4.25 16.18 -3.84
N SER A 245 4.01 16.07 -2.52
CA SER A 245 3.81 14.80 -1.81
C SER A 245 2.36 14.34 -2.02
N PHE A 246 2.17 13.06 -2.33
CA PHE A 246 0.84 12.48 -2.47
C PHE A 246 0.48 11.68 -1.24
N HIS A 247 -0.31 12.28 -0.35
CA HIS A 247 -1.28 11.51 0.43
C HIS A 247 -2.32 10.99 -0.58
N ILE A 248 -2.49 9.67 -0.67
CA ILE A 248 -3.55 9.08 -1.51
C ILE A 248 -4.88 9.26 -0.76
N PHE A 249 -5.44 10.46 -0.84
CA PHE A 249 -6.86 10.72 -0.66
C PHE A 249 -7.40 11.23 -2.02
N PRO A 250 -8.51 10.69 -2.53
CA PRO A 250 -9.18 11.32 -3.66
C PRO A 250 -9.65 12.71 -3.24
N ILE A 251 -9.29 13.71 -4.04
CA ILE A 251 -9.74 15.09 -3.92
C ILE A 251 -11.26 15.10 -4.11
N CYS A 252 -12.01 15.05 -3.01
CA CYS A 252 -13.38 15.58 -3.01
C CYS A 252 -13.25 17.10 -3.08
N ALA A 253 -13.19 17.64 -4.29
CA ALA A 253 -13.39 19.07 -4.50
C ALA A 253 -14.72 19.43 -3.85
N SER A 254 -14.65 20.35 -2.88
CA SER A 254 -15.80 20.78 -2.08
C SER A 254 -16.92 21.29 -3.00
N ILE A 255 -18.03 20.55 -3.05
CA ILE A 255 -19.29 20.95 -3.70
C ILE A 255 -19.88 22.20 -3.01
N ILE A 256 -19.30 22.66 -1.90
CA ILE A 256 -19.64 23.88 -1.17
C ILE A 256 -19.53 25.14 -2.06
N GLY A 257 -18.60 25.17 -3.03
CA GLY A 257 -18.44 26.33 -3.92
C GLY A 257 -19.60 26.57 -4.89
N ILE A 258 -20.32 25.52 -5.29
CA ILE A 258 -21.45 25.63 -6.24
C ILE A 258 -22.71 26.17 -5.56
N PHE A 259 -22.89 25.89 -4.26
CA PHE A 259 -24.04 26.40 -3.51
C PHE A 259 -23.94 27.89 -3.20
N ILE A 260 -22.73 28.43 -2.97
CA ILE A 260 -22.56 29.87 -2.67
C ILE A 260 -22.77 30.73 -3.93
N VAL A 261 -22.29 30.30 -5.10
CA VAL A 261 -22.52 31.02 -6.36
C VAL A 261 -24.01 31.02 -6.75
N SER A 262 -24.72 29.92 -6.46
CA SER A 262 -26.16 29.83 -6.71
C SER A 262 -26.98 30.74 -5.78
N PHE A 263 -26.49 31.02 -4.56
CA PHE A 263 -27.19 31.90 -3.61
C PHE A 263 -26.96 33.39 -3.88
N ILE A 264 -25.84 33.76 -4.50
CA ILE A 264 -25.52 35.15 -4.86
C ILE A 264 -26.18 35.56 -6.18
N LEU A 265 -26.38 34.63 -7.12
CA LEU A 265 -27.04 34.91 -8.40
C LEU A 265 -28.57 34.88 -8.35
N TYR A 266 -29.18 34.52 -7.22
CA TYR A 266 -30.63 34.42 -7.04
C TYR A 266 -31.20 35.42 -6.01
N LYS A 267 -30.55 36.59 -5.88
CA LYS A 267 -31.10 37.73 -5.15
C LYS A 267 -31.11 38.98 -6.03
#